data_AF-A0A5B0S810-F1
#
_entry.id   AF-A0A5B0S810-F1
#
_cell.length_a   1.000
_cell.length_b   1.000
_cell.length_c   1.000
_cell.angle_alpha   90.00
_cell.angle_beta   90.00
_cell.angle_gamma   90.00
#
_symmetry.space_group_name_H-M   'P 1'
#
loop_
_entity.id
_entity.type
_entity.pdbx_description
1 polymer ?
#
loop_
_entity_poly.entity_id
_entity_poly.type
_entity_poly.pdbx_seq_one_letter_code
_entity_poly.pdbx_strand_id
1 'polypeptide(L)'
;MSEETKNAAWSAPLGVLTSIIVSAIFGFGIILAFLFSMQDFEETLSAPQPVFKILVDVFGPVGAQIAMSLIILCVWHCGLFSVTSNSRMMYAFARDGGLPRKIFGVVDRRFDCPINTVWLSVVLAFLLALPSLGSSVAFTAATSIATIGLYISYGLPILLSVIWDERFKKGPFRLHGFSMPIRIISCLWIIVITVFFCLPTSTPITRETLNYTPVVECFLFLFPFQDLLGTTTPSRML
;
A
#
# COMPACT_ATOMS: atom_id res chain seq x y z
N MET A 1 -13.26 -10.51 0.22
CA MET A 1 -13.38 -10.61 1.70
C MET A 1 -14.75 -10.21 2.20
N SER A 2 -15.36 -9.12 1.71
CA SER A 2 -16.71 -8.72 2.16
C SER A 2 -17.78 -9.79 1.91
N GLU A 3 -17.67 -10.57 0.84
CA GLU A 3 -18.61 -11.67 0.52
C GLU A 3 -18.53 -12.87 1.50
N GLU A 4 -17.38 -13.05 2.15
CA GLU A 4 -17.12 -14.12 3.14
C GLU A 4 -17.35 -13.64 4.60
N THR A 5 -17.53 -12.33 4.80
CA THR A 5 -17.62 -11.72 6.13
C THR A 5 -19.07 -11.64 6.60
N LYS A 6 -19.38 -12.24 7.75
CA LYS A 6 -20.69 -12.07 8.40
C LYS A 6 -20.91 -10.60 8.76
N ASN A 7 -22.06 -10.06 8.36
CA ASN A 7 -22.41 -8.64 8.54
C ASN A 7 -21.36 -7.67 7.98
N ALA A 8 -20.86 -7.94 6.77
CA ALA A 8 -19.81 -7.14 6.13
C ALA A 8 -20.05 -5.63 6.13
N ALA A 9 -21.31 -5.18 6.05
CA ALA A 9 -21.65 -3.76 6.06
C ALA A 9 -21.27 -3.02 7.35
N TRP A 10 -21.14 -3.74 8.47
CA TRP A 10 -20.64 -3.21 9.75
C TRP A 10 -19.24 -3.71 10.08
N SER A 11 -18.98 -4.99 9.87
CA SER A 11 -17.71 -5.63 10.22
C SER A 11 -16.54 -5.10 9.38
N ALA A 12 -16.76 -4.75 8.10
CA ALA A 12 -15.70 -4.20 7.26
C ALA A 12 -15.20 -2.81 7.73
N PRO A 13 -16.06 -1.79 7.90
CA PRO A 13 -15.60 -0.48 8.38
C PRO A 13 -15.07 -0.54 9.81
N LEU A 14 -15.71 -1.31 10.70
CA LEU A 14 -15.21 -1.49 12.07
C LEU A 14 -13.85 -2.19 12.08
N GLY A 15 -13.66 -3.22 11.25
CA GLY A 15 -12.39 -3.93 11.12
C GLY A 15 -11.25 -3.01 10.67
N VAL A 16 -11.51 -2.11 9.72
CA VAL A 16 -10.53 -1.10 9.31
C VAL A 16 -10.18 -0.18 10.49
N LEU A 17 -11.18 0.37 11.19
CA LEU A 17 -10.95 1.28 12.32
C LEU A 17 -10.19 0.60 13.47
N THR A 18 -10.59 -0.60 13.87
CA THR A 18 -9.90 -1.34 14.95
C THR A 18 -8.49 -1.71 14.55
N SER A 19 -8.26 -2.10 13.28
CA SER A 19 -6.91 -2.41 12.80
C SER A 19 -5.97 -1.20 12.87
N ILE A 20 -6.45 0.00 12.52
CA ILE A 20 -5.68 1.24 12.59
C ILE A 20 -5.34 1.57 14.05
N ILE A 21 -6.33 1.51 14.95
CA ILE A 21 -6.13 1.85 16.38
C ILE A 21 -5.13 0.88 17.02
N VAL A 22 -5.30 -0.42 16.79
CA VAL A 22 -4.39 -1.44 17.32
C VAL A 22 -2.99 -1.24 16.74
N SER A 23 -2.86 -1.05 15.42
CA SER A 23 -1.58 -0.79 14.78
C SER A 23 -0.90 0.47 15.32
N ALA A 24 -1.65 1.53 15.61
CA ALA A 24 -1.11 2.77 16.17
C ALA A 24 -0.56 2.54 17.59
N ILE A 25 -1.30 1.84 18.46
CA ILE A 25 -0.88 1.57 19.84
C ILE A 25 0.38 0.69 19.86
N PHE A 26 0.37 -0.43 19.12
CA PHE A 26 1.52 -1.34 19.08
C PHE A 26 2.72 -0.72 18.37
N GLY A 27 2.50 -0.04 17.24
CA GLY A 27 3.57 0.65 16.52
C GLY A 27 4.23 1.74 17.36
N PHE A 28 3.43 2.55 18.05
CA PHE A 28 3.94 3.55 18.98
C PHE A 28 4.72 2.93 20.13
N GLY A 29 4.22 1.85 20.73
CA GLY A 29 4.91 1.12 21.79
C GLY A 29 6.26 0.56 21.34
N ILE A 30 6.34 -0.02 20.14
CA ILE A 30 7.61 -0.53 19.58
C ILE A 30 8.60 0.61 19.32
N ILE A 31 8.15 1.73 18.77
CA ILE A 31 9.01 2.89 18.53
C ILE A 31 9.58 3.43 19.85
N LEU A 32 8.75 3.56 20.89
CA LEU A 32 9.23 3.97 22.21
C LEU A 32 10.22 2.96 22.79
N ALA A 33 9.94 1.66 22.67
CA ALA A 33 10.83 0.62 23.16
C ALA A 33 12.22 0.71 22.48
N PHE A 34 12.28 0.91 21.17
CA PHE A 34 13.55 1.10 20.47
C PHE A 34 14.26 2.40 20.88
N LEU A 35 13.51 3.49 21.05
CA LEU A 35 14.10 4.78 21.44
C LEU A 35 14.74 4.71 22.84
N PHE A 36 14.08 4.06 23.81
CA PHE A 36 14.62 3.88 25.17
C PHE A 36 15.71 2.80 25.27
N SER A 37 15.80 1.90 24.29
CA SER A 37 16.81 0.83 24.26
C SER A 37 18.10 1.24 23.57
N MET A 38 18.11 2.39 22.88
CA MET A 38 19.28 2.88 22.16
C MET A 38 20.34 3.39 23.14
N GLN A 39 21.52 2.78 23.10
CA GLN A 39 22.64 3.12 24.00
C GLN A 39 23.51 4.24 23.42
N ASP A 40 23.94 4.08 22.16
CA ASP A 40 24.73 5.08 21.43
C ASP A 40 24.05 5.45 20.12
N PHE A 41 23.70 6.73 19.99
CA PHE A 41 22.98 7.26 18.83
C PHE A 41 23.85 7.31 17.57
N GLU A 42 25.11 7.72 17.69
CA GLU A 42 26.03 7.89 16.55
C GLU A 42 26.45 6.53 15.99
N GLU A 43 26.70 5.56 16.87
CA GLU A 43 27.02 4.19 16.46
C GLU A 43 25.82 3.51 15.79
N THR A 44 24.61 3.76 16.29
CA THR A 44 23.39 3.21 15.71
C THR A 44 23.06 3.79 14.34
N LEU A 45 23.28 5.09 14.14
CA LEU A 45 23.05 5.76 12.85
C LEU A 45 24.07 5.38 11.78
N SER A 46 25.32 5.14 12.17
CA SER A 46 26.39 4.74 11.25
C SER A 46 26.34 3.26 10.89
N ALA A 47 25.61 2.44 11.66
CA ALA A 47 25.42 1.03 11.37
C ALA A 47 24.62 0.83 10.06
N PRO A 48 25.00 -0.14 9.20
CA PRO A 48 24.24 -0.38 7.97
C PRO A 48 22.82 -0.92 8.23
N GLN A 49 22.55 -1.45 9.43
CA GLN A 49 21.24 -1.92 9.87
C GLN A 49 20.98 -1.47 11.32
N PRO A 50 20.46 -0.25 11.53
CA PRO A 50 20.29 0.34 12.85
C PRO A 50 19.45 -0.52 13.81
N VAL A 51 18.37 -1.13 13.32
CA VAL A 51 17.51 -2.01 14.13
C VAL A 51 18.26 -3.24 14.62
N PHE A 52 19.13 -3.83 13.78
CA PHE A 52 19.93 -4.97 14.21
C PHE A 52 20.95 -4.58 15.29
N LYS A 53 21.60 -3.42 15.12
CA LYS A 53 22.54 -2.88 16.11
C LYS A 53 21.89 -2.70 17.48
N ILE A 54 20.72 -2.08 17.53
CA ILE A 54 19.95 -1.91 18.79
C ILE A 54 19.67 -3.28 19.44
N LEU A 55 19.31 -4.30 18.65
CA LEU A 55 19.07 -5.65 19.19
C LEU A 55 20.35 -6.29 19.73
N VAL A 56 21.50 -6.09 19.08
CA VAL A 56 22.80 -6.60 19.55
C VAL A 56 23.20 -5.92 20.86
N ASP A 57 22.98 -4.62 20.98
CA ASP A 57 23.35 -3.86 22.17
C ASP A 57 22.53 -4.27 23.40
N VAL A 58 21.28 -4.69 23.20
CA VAL A 58 20.37 -5.11 24.29
C VAL A 58 20.51 -6.60 24.63
N PHE A 59 20.48 -7.48 23.61
CA PHE A 59 20.38 -8.93 23.80
C PHE A 59 21.71 -9.68 23.59
N GLY A 60 22.77 -8.98 23.17
CA GLY A 60 23.99 -9.58 22.67
C GLY A 60 23.83 -10.19 21.26
N PRO A 61 24.93 -10.66 20.64
CA PRO A 61 24.94 -11.08 19.24
C PRO A 61 24.01 -12.28 18.96
N VAL A 62 24.03 -13.30 19.82
CA VAL A 62 23.20 -14.51 19.65
C VAL A 62 21.71 -14.18 19.82
N GLY A 63 21.36 -13.38 20.82
CA GLY A 63 19.98 -12.96 21.05
C GLY A 63 19.43 -12.11 19.91
N ALA A 64 20.24 -11.19 19.37
CA ALA A 64 19.87 -10.37 18.23
C ALA A 64 19.65 -11.19 16.95
N GLN A 65 20.47 -12.21 16.70
CA GLN A 65 20.29 -13.12 15.57
C GLN A 65 18.98 -13.89 15.65
N ILE A 66 18.63 -14.41 16.84
CA ILE A 66 17.35 -15.10 17.07
C ILE A 66 16.19 -14.12 16.85
N ALA A 67 16.26 -12.94 17.44
CA ALA A 67 15.22 -11.91 17.29
C ALA A 67 15.03 -11.51 15.82
N MET A 68 16.11 -11.29 15.07
CA MET A 68 16.02 -10.99 13.64
C MET A 68 15.46 -12.14 12.82
N SER A 69 15.80 -13.40 13.15
CA SER A 69 15.23 -14.55 12.46
C SER A 69 13.70 -14.62 12.60
N LEU A 70 13.18 -14.29 13.79
CA LEU A 70 11.74 -14.19 14.06
C LEU A 70 11.10 -13.05 13.27
N ILE A 71 11.74 -11.88 13.22
CA ILE A 71 11.25 -10.73 12.42
C ILE A 71 11.16 -11.11 10.94
N ILE A 72 12.19 -11.78 10.40
CA ILE A 72 12.20 -12.23 8.99
C ILE A 72 11.05 -13.21 8.73
N LEU A 73 10.79 -14.15 9.63
CA LEU A 73 9.67 -15.08 9.52
C LEU A 73 8.31 -14.35 9.55
N CYS A 74 8.15 -13.35 10.43
CA CYS A 74 6.95 -12.52 10.49
C CYS A 74 6.72 -11.74 9.19
N VAL A 75 7.77 -11.15 8.62
CA VAL A 75 7.71 -10.41 7.35
C VAL A 75 7.36 -11.35 6.19
N TRP A 76 7.93 -12.55 6.16
CA TRP A 76 7.60 -13.57 5.16
C TRP A 76 6.11 -13.95 5.21
N HIS A 77 5.56 -14.16 6.42
CA HIS A 77 4.14 -14.47 6.59
C HIS A 77 3.23 -13.31 6.18
N CYS A 78 3.64 -12.06 6.45
CA CYS A 78 2.94 -10.86 5.98
C CYS A 78 2.91 -10.79 4.44
N GLY A 79 4.02 -11.11 3.78
CA GLY A 79 4.10 -11.20 2.31
C GLY A 79 3.15 -12.25 1.75
N LEU A 80 3.09 -13.44 2.36
CA LEU A 80 2.17 -14.50 1.95
C LEU A 80 0.70 -14.09 2.07
N PHE A 81 0.32 -13.42 3.16
CA PHE A 81 -1.04 -12.90 3.34
C PHE A 81 -1.37 -11.82 2.29
N SER A 82 -0.40 -10.95 1.98
CA SER A 82 -0.55 -9.89 0.97
C SER A 82 -0.78 -10.47 -0.43
N VAL A 83 0.01 -11.47 -0.84
CA VAL A 83 -0.19 -12.18 -2.12
C VAL A 83 -1.57 -12.86 -2.17
N THR A 84 -1.97 -13.49 -1.06
CA THR A 84 -3.28 -14.14 -0.95
C THR A 84 -4.41 -13.12 -1.15
N SER A 85 -4.36 -11.98 -0.47
CA SER A 85 -5.36 -10.91 -0.62
C SER A 85 -5.38 -10.34 -2.06
N ASN A 86 -4.20 -10.05 -2.61
CA ASN A 86 -4.05 -9.46 -3.93
C ASN A 86 -4.60 -10.36 -5.05
N SER A 87 -4.32 -11.67 -4.97
CA SER A 87 -4.83 -12.64 -5.95
C SER A 87 -6.35 -12.71 -6.01
N ARG A 88 -7.03 -12.55 -4.87
CA ARG A 88 -8.51 -12.50 -4.78
C ARG A 88 -9.06 -11.20 -5.37
N MET A 89 -8.39 -10.07 -5.16
CA MET A 89 -8.75 -8.79 -5.78
C MET A 89 -8.60 -8.84 -7.30
N MET A 90 -7.48 -9.39 -7.81
CA MET A 90 -7.25 -9.57 -9.24
C MET A 90 -8.24 -10.53 -9.89
N TYR A 91 -8.62 -11.59 -9.18
CA TYR A 91 -9.67 -12.50 -9.65
C TYR A 91 -11.03 -11.79 -9.77
N ALA A 92 -11.43 -11.00 -8.77
CA ALA A 92 -12.65 -10.20 -8.85
C ALA A 92 -12.59 -9.20 -10.01
N PHE A 93 -11.45 -8.54 -10.21
CA PHE A 93 -11.23 -7.63 -11.34
C PHE A 93 -11.31 -8.35 -12.70
N ALA A 94 -10.80 -9.57 -12.81
CA ALA A 94 -10.94 -10.40 -14.01
C ALA A 94 -12.40 -10.85 -14.27
N ARG A 95 -13.18 -11.09 -13.21
CA ARG A 95 -14.62 -11.38 -13.30
C ARG A 95 -15.40 -10.18 -13.84
N ASP A 96 -15.01 -8.98 -13.44
CA ASP A 96 -15.62 -7.71 -13.85
C ASP A 96 -15.11 -7.22 -15.23
N GLY A 97 -14.27 -8.01 -15.91
CA GLY A 97 -13.80 -7.77 -17.28
C GLY A 97 -12.52 -6.95 -17.40
N GLY A 98 -11.86 -6.60 -16.28
CA GLY A 98 -10.62 -5.81 -16.27
C GLY A 98 -9.35 -6.57 -16.67
N LEU A 99 -9.41 -7.91 -16.68
CA LEU A 99 -8.33 -8.79 -17.15
C LEU A 99 -8.92 -9.89 -18.06
N PRO A 100 -8.10 -10.56 -18.91
CA PRO A 100 -8.56 -11.67 -19.73
C PRO A 100 -9.25 -12.77 -18.91
N ARG A 101 -10.59 -12.75 -18.92
CA ARG A 101 -11.46 -13.58 -18.06
C ARG A 101 -11.22 -15.08 -18.26
N LYS A 102 -10.86 -15.50 -19.47
CA LYS A 102 -10.59 -16.92 -19.80
C LYS A 102 -9.37 -17.49 -19.05
N ILE A 103 -8.43 -16.64 -18.64
CA ILE A 103 -7.17 -17.06 -17.99
C ILE A 103 -7.21 -16.72 -16.50
N PHE A 104 -7.57 -15.48 -16.16
CA PHE A 104 -7.50 -14.96 -14.79
C PHE A 104 -8.81 -15.01 -14.02
N GLY A 105 -9.93 -15.24 -14.70
CA GLY A 105 -11.26 -15.41 -14.11
C GLY A 105 -11.62 -16.86 -13.81
N VAL A 106 -10.64 -17.78 -13.76
CA VAL A 106 -10.84 -19.22 -13.52
C VAL A 106 -10.28 -19.59 -12.15
N VAL A 107 -11.08 -20.31 -11.37
CA VAL A 107 -10.68 -20.89 -10.08
C VAL A 107 -10.32 -22.36 -10.31
N ASP A 108 -9.19 -22.80 -9.74
CA ASP A 108 -8.79 -24.20 -9.81
C ASP A 108 -9.66 -25.07 -8.91
N ARG A 109 -10.14 -26.20 -9.42
CA ARG A 109 -11.11 -27.09 -8.73
C ARG A 109 -10.48 -27.96 -7.64
N ARG A 110 -9.15 -28.10 -7.61
CA ARG A 110 -8.44 -28.90 -6.61
C ARG A 110 -8.10 -28.09 -5.37
N PHE A 111 -7.79 -26.80 -5.54
CA PHE A 111 -7.34 -25.93 -4.48
C PHE A 111 -8.35 -24.83 -4.12
N ASP A 112 -9.48 -24.74 -4.84
CA ASP A 112 -10.51 -23.70 -4.71
C ASP A 112 -9.92 -22.27 -4.70
N CYS A 113 -8.80 -22.09 -5.40
CA CYS A 113 -8.03 -20.86 -5.44
C CYS A 113 -7.70 -20.45 -6.88
N PRO A 114 -7.66 -19.14 -7.21
CA PRO A 114 -7.29 -18.65 -8.54
C PRO A 114 -5.77 -18.67 -8.74
N ILE A 115 -5.19 -19.85 -9.03
CA ILE A 115 -3.73 -20.05 -9.15
C ILE A 115 -3.09 -19.11 -10.19
N ASN A 116 -3.77 -18.84 -11.30
CA ASN A 116 -3.26 -17.97 -12.36
C ASN A 116 -3.09 -16.51 -11.88
N THR A 117 -3.98 -16.00 -11.02
CA THR A 117 -3.85 -14.64 -10.48
C THR A 117 -2.79 -14.58 -9.37
N VAL A 118 -2.57 -15.67 -8.64
CA VAL A 118 -1.46 -15.80 -7.69
C VAL A 118 -0.12 -15.69 -8.42
N TRP A 119 0.09 -16.48 -9.47
CA TRP A 119 1.33 -16.40 -10.26
C TRP A 119 1.51 -15.03 -10.91
N LEU A 120 0.44 -14.43 -11.44
CA LEU A 120 0.53 -13.07 -11.97
C LEU A 120 0.97 -12.07 -10.89
N SER A 121 0.42 -12.16 -9.68
CA SER A 121 0.82 -11.31 -8.54
C SER A 121 2.30 -11.51 -8.19
N VAL A 122 2.75 -12.76 -8.11
CA VAL A 122 4.14 -13.10 -7.77
C VAL A 122 5.11 -12.63 -8.84
N VAL A 123 4.80 -12.85 -10.12
CA VAL A 123 5.64 -12.41 -11.24
C VAL A 123 5.72 -10.88 -11.27
N LEU A 124 4.61 -10.16 -11.10
CA LEU A 124 4.63 -8.70 -11.04
C LEU A 124 5.43 -8.19 -9.85
N ALA A 125 5.26 -8.78 -8.66
CA ALA A 125 6.05 -8.42 -7.48
C ALA A 125 7.54 -8.70 -7.70
N PHE A 126 7.89 -9.81 -8.33
CA PHE A 126 9.27 -10.15 -8.67
C PHE A 126 9.87 -9.15 -9.67
N LEU A 127 9.14 -8.80 -10.73
CA LEU A 127 9.58 -7.80 -11.70
C LEU A 127 9.78 -6.42 -11.06
N LEU A 128 8.92 -6.02 -10.13
CA LEU A 128 9.06 -4.77 -9.38
C LEU A 128 10.21 -4.82 -8.37
N ALA A 129 10.59 -6.01 -7.88
CA ALA A 129 11.73 -6.20 -7.00
C ALA A 129 13.07 -6.26 -7.76
N LEU A 130 13.10 -6.62 -9.05
CA LEU A 130 14.36 -6.72 -9.81
C LEU A 130 15.21 -5.44 -9.79
N PRO A 131 14.65 -4.22 -9.96
CA PRO A 131 15.44 -2.99 -9.90
C PRO A 131 16.11 -2.75 -8.54
N SER A 132 15.56 -3.28 -7.45
CA SER A 132 16.11 -3.05 -6.11
C SER A 132 17.41 -3.84 -5.82
N LEU A 133 17.72 -4.85 -6.63
CA LEU A 133 18.95 -5.64 -6.51
C LEU A 133 20.19 -4.86 -6.96
N GLY A 134 20.03 -3.86 -7.84
CA GLY A 134 21.15 -3.14 -8.45
C GLY A 134 21.63 -1.90 -7.69
N SER A 135 20.74 -1.25 -6.91
CA SER A 135 21.08 0.00 -6.21
C SER A 135 20.13 0.27 -5.04
N SER A 136 20.67 0.77 -3.92
CA SER A 136 19.87 1.26 -2.79
C SER A 136 18.95 2.42 -3.19
N VAL A 137 19.36 3.23 -4.17
CA VAL A 137 18.55 4.32 -4.71
C VAL A 137 17.33 3.78 -5.45
N ALA A 138 17.50 2.71 -6.23
CA ALA A 138 16.40 2.06 -6.93
C ALA A 138 15.41 1.42 -5.95
N PHE A 139 15.90 0.86 -4.83
CA PHE A 139 15.04 0.36 -3.75
C PHE A 139 14.21 1.49 -3.12
N THR A 140 14.84 2.60 -2.71
CA THR A 140 14.14 3.75 -2.12
C THR A 140 13.11 4.31 -3.10
N ALA A 141 13.47 4.49 -4.37
CA ALA A 141 12.55 4.95 -5.40
C ALA A 141 11.35 4.00 -5.58
N ALA A 142 11.58 2.69 -5.65
CA ALA A 142 10.50 1.70 -5.77
C ALA A 142 9.54 1.74 -4.57
N THR A 143 10.07 1.87 -3.34
CA THR A 143 9.23 1.97 -2.13
C THR A 143 8.41 3.26 -2.11
N SER A 144 8.96 4.38 -2.57
CA SER A 144 8.22 5.65 -2.68
C SER A 144 7.10 5.56 -3.70
N ILE A 145 7.36 5.02 -4.89
CA ILE A 145 6.35 4.84 -5.94
C ILE A 145 5.22 3.92 -5.46
N ALA A 146 5.55 2.81 -4.80
CA ALA A 146 4.56 1.90 -4.25
C ALA A 146 3.68 2.56 -3.18
N THR A 147 4.29 3.34 -2.28
CA THR A 147 3.59 4.07 -1.21
C THR A 147 2.65 5.12 -1.79
N ILE A 148 3.12 5.89 -2.76
CA ILE A 148 2.28 6.92 -3.36
C ILE A 148 1.17 6.30 -4.22
N GLY A 149 1.47 5.26 -4.99
CA GLY A 149 0.45 4.50 -5.74
C GLY A 149 -0.68 4.00 -4.84
N LEU A 150 -0.34 3.51 -3.64
CA LEU A 150 -1.32 3.11 -2.62
C LEU A 150 -2.16 4.31 -2.14
N TYR A 151 -1.54 5.45 -1.84
CA TYR A 151 -2.26 6.65 -1.41
C TYR A 151 -3.21 7.17 -2.49
N ILE A 152 -2.78 7.20 -3.76
CA ILE A 152 -3.62 7.60 -4.88
C ILE A 152 -4.79 6.62 -5.05
N SER A 153 -4.54 5.31 -4.94
CA SER A 153 -5.60 4.29 -5.00
C SER A 153 -6.66 4.47 -3.91
N TYR A 154 -6.29 4.93 -2.71
CA TYR A 154 -7.24 5.28 -1.66
C TYR A 154 -7.87 6.67 -1.88
N GLY A 155 -7.13 7.62 -2.43
CA GLY A 155 -7.60 8.98 -2.69
C GLY A 155 -8.68 9.03 -3.76
N LEU A 156 -8.57 8.23 -4.82
CA LEU A 156 -9.52 8.20 -5.93
C LEU A 156 -10.98 7.94 -5.48
N PRO A 157 -11.31 6.85 -4.75
CA PRO A 157 -12.68 6.63 -4.30
C PRO A 157 -13.15 7.70 -3.30
N ILE A 158 -12.26 8.28 -2.47
CA ILE A 158 -12.62 9.37 -1.56
C ILE A 158 -12.99 10.62 -2.35
N LEU A 159 -12.18 11.00 -3.34
CA LEU A 159 -12.41 12.14 -4.21
C LEU A 159 -13.71 11.99 -5.02
N LEU A 160 -13.91 10.84 -5.65
CA LEU A 160 -15.15 10.54 -6.39
C LEU A 160 -16.37 10.65 -5.48
N SER A 161 -16.24 10.21 -4.24
CA SER A 161 -17.32 10.33 -3.28
C SER A 161 -17.65 11.82 -3.00
N VAL A 162 -16.65 12.71 -2.89
CA VAL A 162 -16.86 14.16 -2.69
C VAL A 162 -17.52 14.81 -3.90
N ILE A 163 -17.08 14.46 -5.11
CA ILE A 163 -17.57 15.04 -6.38
C ILE A 163 -19.01 14.57 -6.69
N TRP A 164 -19.32 13.29 -6.45
CA TRP A 164 -20.61 12.66 -6.74
C TRP A 164 -21.40 12.28 -5.50
N ASP A 165 -21.42 13.17 -4.49
CA ASP A 165 -22.11 12.93 -3.22
C ASP A 165 -23.59 12.57 -3.39
N GLU A 166 -24.26 13.17 -4.38
CA GLU A 166 -25.69 12.94 -4.67
C GLU A 166 -26.01 11.53 -5.18
N ARG A 167 -25.06 10.83 -5.82
CA ARG A 167 -25.26 9.46 -6.32
C ARG A 167 -24.81 8.40 -5.33
N PHE A 168 -24.21 8.79 -4.20
CA PHE A 168 -23.65 7.87 -3.25
C PHE A 168 -24.72 7.33 -2.28
N LYS A 169 -25.12 6.07 -2.47
CA LYS A 169 -26.04 5.40 -1.55
C LYS A 169 -25.34 5.15 -0.20
N LYS A 170 -25.74 5.91 0.82
CA LYS A 170 -25.17 5.84 2.17
C LYS A 170 -25.42 4.46 2.80
N GLY A 171 -24.35 3.73 3.09
CA GLY A 171 -24.37 2.46 3.82
C GLY A 171 -24.88 2.58 5.26
N PRO A 172 -25.06 1.46 5.99
CA PRO A 172 -25.58 1.45 7.36
C PRO A 172 -24.59 2.05 8.38
N PHE A 173 -23.29 1.96 8.12
CA PHE A 173 -22.26 2.67 8.88
C PHE A 173 -22.13 4.11 8.39
N ARG A 174 -22.47 5.10 9.23
CA ARG A 174 -22.47 6.52 8.87
C ARG A 174 -21.81 7.37 9.95
N LEU A 175 -20.81 8.16 9.54
CA LEU A 175 -20.19 9.19 10.41
C LEU A 175 -21.02 10.48 10.54
N HIS A 176 -22.31 10.43 10.16
CA HIS A 176 -23.25 11.55 10.21
C HIS A 176 -22.61 12.87 9.71
N GLY A 177 -22.67 13.95 10.50
CA GLY A 177 -22.20 15.29 10.11
C GLY A 177 -20.70 15.41 9.87
N PHE A 178 -19.88 14.47 10.36
CA PHE A 178 -18.43 14.51 10.17
C PHE A 178 -17.97 13.89 8.86
N SER A 179 -18.86 13.24 8.11
CA SER A 179 -18.50 12.55 6.86
C SER A 179 -17.87 13.48 5.81
N MET A 180 -18.45 14.67 5.59
CA MET A 180 -17.96 15.60 4.57
C MET A 180 -16.61 16.25 4.96
N PRO A 181 -16.43 16.82 6.16
CA PRO A 181 -15.13 17.35 6.59
C PRO A 181 -14.00 16.31 6.54
N ILE A 182 -14.26 15.08 7.00
CA ILE A 182 -13.25 14.01 7.01
C ILE A 182 -12.78 13.68 5.59
N ARG A 183 -13.69 13.62 4.61
CA ARG A 183 -13.33 13.32 3.22
C ARG A 183 -12.45 14.41 2.62
N ILE A 184 -12.76 15.68 2.86
CA ILE A 184 -11.93 16.81 2.39
C ILE A 184 -10.55 16.76 3.05
N ILE A 185 -10.49 16.58 4.37
CA ILE A 185 -9.23 16.50 5.11
C ILE A 185 -8.39 15.33 4.60
N SER A 186 -9.00 14.17 4.34
CA SER A 186 -8.31 13.01 3.76
C SER A 186 -7.75 13.30 2.37
N CYS A 187 -8.52 13.93 1.48
CA CYS A 187 -8.03 14.31 0.15
C CYS A 187 -6.85 15.31 0.25
N LEU A 188 -6.98 16.33 1.09
CA LEU A 188 -5.93 17.32 1.30
C LEU A 188 -4.67 16.66 1.87
N TRP A 189 -4.83 15.77 2.85
CA TRP A 189 -3.72 15.03 3.44
C TRP A 189 -3.00 14.14 2.43
N ILE A 190 -3.74 13.48 1.52
CA ILE A 190 -3.16 12.67 0.44
C ILE A 190 -2.33 13.55 -0.50
N ILE A 191 -2.82 14.73 -0.88
CA ILE A 191 -2.07 15.68 -1.71
C ILE A 191 -0.77 16.10 -0.99
N VAL A 192 -0.88 16.46 0.29
CA VAL A 192 0.27 16.87 1.10
C VAL A 192 1.31 15.75 1.16
N ILE A 193 0.90 14.54 1.56
CA ILE A 193 1.85 13.43 1.75
C ILE A 193 2.51 13.00 0.43
N THR A 194 1.78 13.04 -0.68
CA THR A 194 2.33 12.79 -2.02
C THR A 194 3.45 13.78 -2.36
N VAL A 195 3.23 15.08 -2.11
CA VAL A 195 4.28 16.11 -2.30
C VAL A 195 5.49 15.83 -1.41
N PHE A 196 5.27 15.45 -0.15
CA PHE A 196 6.37 15.11 0.76
C PHE A 196 7.17 13.90 0.30
N PHE A 197 6.52 12.83 -0.18
CA PHE A 197 7.21 11.66 -0.72
C PHE A 197 7.91 11.94 -2.04
N CYS A 198 7.48 12.96 -2.80
CA CYS A 198 8.15 13.43 -4.00
C CYS A 198 9.44 14.23 -3.73
N LEU A 199 9.64 14.72 -2.50
CA LEU A 199 10.87 15.42 -2.13
C LEU A 199 12.04 14.44 -1.96
N PRO A 200 13.26 14.81 -2.39
CA PRO A 200 14.44 13.97 -2.23
C PRO A 200 14.84 13.85 -0.75
N THR A 201 15.20 12.63 -0.32
CA THR A 201 15.58 12.31 1.07
C THR A 201 17.05 12.64 1.40
N SER A 202 17.85 13.06 0.41
CA SER A 202 19.28 13.35 0.58
C SER A 202 19.75 14.47 -0.33
N THR A 203 20.63 15.34 0.18
CA THR A 203 21.36 16.37 -0.56
C THR A 203 22.82 15.90 -0.77
N PRO A 204 23.50 16.19 -1.90
CA PRO A 204 23.07 17.01 -3.04
C PRO A 204 22.24 16.25 -4.11
N ILE A 205 21.34 16.99 -4.77
CA ILE A 205 20.39 16.47 -5.77
C ILE A 205 21.11 16.27 -7.10
N THR A 206 21.47 15.03 -7.41
CA THR A 206 22.04 14.60 -8.69
C THR A 206 20.96 13.91 -9.52
N ARG A 207 21.13 13.77 -10.85
CA ARG A 207 20.20 13.03 -11.73
C ARG A 207 19.92 11.60 -11.24
N GLU A 208 20.84 11.02 -10.48
CA GLU A 208 20.73 9.68 -9.89
C GLU A 208 19.89 9.64 -8.60
N THR A 209 19.83 10.74 -7.83
CA THR A 209 19.08 10.83 -6.55
C THR A 209 17.70 11.48 -6.70
N LEU A 210 17.32 11.85 -7.93
CA LEU A 210 16.06 12.52 -8.19
C LEU A 210 14.92 11.51 -8.05
N ASN A 211 13.97 11.80 -7.17
CA ASN A 211 12.78 10.98 -7.08
C ASN A 211 11.91 11.22 -8.33
N TYR A 212 11.85 10.25 -9.24
CA TYR A 212 11.09 10.32 -10.50
C TYR A 212 9.58 10.12 -10.31
N THR A 213 9.11 9.90 -9.08
CA THR A 213 7.69 9.67 -8.79
C THR A 213 6.73 10.76 -9.31
N PRO A 214 7.05 12.07 -9.27
CA PRO A 214 6.17 13.12 -9.82
C PRO A 214 5.86 12.97 -11.32
N VAL A 215 6.82 12.44 -12.10
CA VAL A 215 6.69 12.31 -13.55
C VAL A 215 5.68 11.22 -13.91
N VAL A 216 5.71 10.12 -13.16
CA VAL A 216 4.77 9.00 -13.33
C VAL A 216 3.37 9.40 -12.87
N GLU A 217 3.26 10.19 -11.80
CA GLU A 217 1.98 10.69 -11.29
C GLU A 217 1.27 11.65 -12.24
N CYS A 218 1.98 12.62 -12.83
CA CYS A 218 1.38 13.53 -13.81
C CYS A 218 0.74 12.74 -14.95
N PHE A 219 1.39 11.67 -15.42
CA PHE A 219 0.85 10.79 -16.45
C PHE A 219 -0.39 10.01 -15.97
N LEU A 220 -0.36 9.49 -14.73
CA LEU A 220 -1.41 8.65 -14.16
C LEU A 220 -2.67 9.42 -13.72
N PHE A 221 -2.53 10.71 -13.35
CA PHE A 221 -3.66 11.60 -13.06
C PHE A 221 -4.29 12.18 -14.34
N LEU A 222 -3.49 12.49 -15.38
CA LEU A 222 -4.01 13.07 -16.62
C LEU A 222 -4.87 12.09 -17.42
N PHE A 223 -4.49 10.81 -17.46
CA PHE A 223 -5.17 9.79 -18.28
C PHE A 223 -6.63 9.53 -17.86
N PRO A 224 -6.96 9.21 -16.59
CA PRO A 224 -8.34 9.01 -16.16
C PRO A 224 -9.14 10.31 -16.06
N PHE A 225 -8.49 11.46 -15.83
CA PHE A 225 -9.17 12.76 -15.79
C PHE A 225 -9.60 13.23 -17.19
N GLN A 226 -8.83 12.89 -18.24
CA GLN A 226 -9.25 13.06 -19.63
C GLN A 226 -10.46 12.20 -19.99
N ASP A 227 -10.51 10.94 -19.54
CA ASP A 227 -11.68 10.08 -19.77
C ASP A 227 -12.92 10.54 -18.99
N LEU A 228 -12.73 11.13 -17.79
CA LEU A 228 -13.83 11.69 -16.98
C LEU A 228 -14.42 12.97 -17.59
N LEU A 229 -13.56 13.83 -18.17
CA LEU A 229 -13.97 15.04 -18.89
C LEU A 229 -14.40 14.74 -20.35
N GLY A 230 -14.02 13.58 -20.88
CA GLY A 230 -14.23 13.15 -22.26
C GLY A 230 -15.58 12.51 -22.56
N THR A 231 -16.59 12.65 -21.70
CA THR A 231 -17.96 12.24 -22.04
C THR A 231 -18.69 13.31 -22.87
N THR A 232 -18.24 13.50 -24.11
CA THR A 232 -19.15 13.62 -25.28
C THR A 232 -18.38 13.24 -26.55
N THR A 233 -18.22 11.94 -26.81
CA THR A 233 -18.17 11.50 -28.21
C THR A 233 -18.83 10.12 -28.31
N PRO A 234 -20.05 10.02 -28.86
CA PRO A 234 -20.65 8.74 -29.18
C PRO A 234 -19.97 8.24 -30.46
N SER A 235 -19.07 7.27 -30.36
CA SER A 235 -18.61 6.54 -31.53
C SER A 235 -19.07 5.08 -31.45
N ARG A 236 -20.25 4.88 -32.05
CA ARG A 236 -20.74 3.70 -32.78
C ARG A 236 -20.12 2.34 -32.42
N MET A 237 -20.95 1.50 -31.79
CA MET A 237 -20.90 0.07 -32.06
C MET A 237 -21.22 -0.16 -33.54
N LEU A 238 -20.24 -0.69 -34.27
CA LEU A 238 -20.45 -1.71 -35.30
C LEU A 238 -19.84 -3.00 -34.77
#